data_AF-A0A1F2TEZ6-F1
#
_entry.id   AF-A0A1F2TEZ6-F1
#
_cell.length_a   1.000
_cell.length_b   1.000
_cell.length_c   1.000
_cell.angle_alpha   90.00
_cell.angle_beta   90.00
_cell.angle_gamma   90.00
#
_symmetry.space_group_name_H-M   'P 1'
#
loop_
_entity.id
_entity.type
_entity.pdbx_description
1 polymer ?
#
loop_
_entity_poly.entity_id
_entity_poly.type
_entity_poly.pdbx_seq_one_letter_code
_entity_poly.pdbx_strand_id
1 'polypeptide(L)'
;MQYRSYDDTIPRDQYLAWTGAWVRRAAAVLAPGGSLFLNVGAKPTDPWTALDVAQAARPHLQLQNTIHWIKSIAIEKALAGSRAGLEEDLAVGHYKPINSRRYLREAVARTRDAIRATA
;
A
#
# COMPACT_ATOMS: atom_id res chain seq x y z
N MET A 1 21.16 12.05 10.07
CA MET A 1 20.58 10.72 9.74
C MET A 1 21.17 10.26 8.41
N GLN A 2 21.96 9.19 8.40
CA GLN A 2 22.58 8.67 7.17
C GLN A 2 21.55 7.86 6.38
N TYR A 3 21.21 8.34 5.18
CA TYR A 3 20.13 7.82 4.31
C TYR A 3 20.51 6.54 3.55
N ARG A 4 21.53 5.79 3.98
CA ARG A 4 22.18 4.72 3.19
C ARG A 4 22.40 3.39 3.91
N SER A 5 21.92 3.22 5.13
CA SER A 5 22.15 2.02 5.93
C SER A 5 20.86 1.23 6.22
N TYR A 6 19.89 1.25 5.30
CA TYR A 6 18.76 0.34 5.43
C TYR A 6 19.17 -1.03 4.88
N ASP A 7 19.30 -1.99 5.78
CA ASP A 7 19.58 -3.36 5.44
C ASP A 7 18.29 -4.05 4.97
N ASP A 8 18.17 -4.26 3.66
CA ASP A 8 17.04 -4.97 3.06
C ASP A 8 17.05 -6.49 3.34
N THR A 9 18.06 -7.00 4.08
CA THR A 9 18.18 -8.44 4.43
C THR A 9 17.62 -8.79 5.80
N ILE A 10 17.04 -7.83 6.54
CA ILE A 10 16.43 -8.08 7.85
C ILE A 10 15.39 -9.20 7.73
N PRO A 11 15.44 -10.22 8.61
CA PRO A 11 14.45 -11.28 8.66
C PRO A 11 13.02 -10.76 8.80
N ARG A 12 12.07 -11.41 8.10
CA ARG A 12 10.66 -11.00 8.04
C ARG A 12 10.03 -10.82 9.42
N ASP A 13 10.26 -11.76 10.32
CA ASP A 13 9.79 -11.74 11.71
C ASP A 13 10.27 -10.52 12.48
N GLN A 14 11.55 -10.16 12.34
CA GLN A 14 12.12 -8.95 12.96
C GLN A 14 11.50 -7.68 12.39
N TYR A 15 11.31 -7.62 11.06
CA TYR A 15 10.62 -6.50 10.41
C TYR A 15 9.18 -6.33 10.91
N LEU A 16 8.44 -7.43 11.06
CA LEU A 16 7.05 -7.41 11.55
C LEU A 16 6.97 -7.08 13.05
N ALA A 17 7.89 -7.59 13.87
CA ALA A 17 7.98 -7.25 15.28
C ALA A 17 8.29 -5.76 15.48
N TRP A 18 9.25 -5.24 14.70
CA TRP A 18 9.56 -3.81 14.67
C TRP A 18 8.33 -2.99 14.21
N THR A 19 7.61 -3.48 13.22
CA THR A 19 6.37 -2.86 12.72
C THR A 19 5.32 -2.74 13.81
N GLY A 20 5.00 -3.83 14.51
CA GLY A 20 4.06 -3.80 15.63
C GLY A 20 4.50 -2.82 16.73
N ALA A 21 5.81 -2.78 17.04
CA ALA A 21 6.34 -1.93 18.10
C ALA A 21 6.13 -0.43 17.84
N TRP A 22 6.35 0.04 16.61
CA TRP A 22 6.11 1.45 16.30
C TRP A 22 4.62 1.75 16.07
N VAL A 23 3.85 0.82 15.49
CA VAL A 23 2.39 0.99 15.32
C VAL A 23 1.70 1.14 16.68
N ARG A 24 2.09 0.36 17.69
CA ARG A 24 1.59 0.50 19.06
C ARG A 24 1.80 1.90 19.62
N ARG A 25 2.97 2.50 19.38
CA ARG A 25 3.28 3.87 19.84
C ARG A 25 2.47 4.90 19.07
N ALA A 26 2.32 4.72 17.76
CA ALA A 26 1.47 5.58 16.93
C ALA A 26 0.02 5.55 17.40
N ALA A 27 -0.53 4.36 17.67
CA ALA A 27 -1.88 4.19 18.20
C ALA A 27 -2.09 4.93 19.54
N ALA A 28 -1.10 4.87 20.43
CA ALA A 28 -1.17 5.51 21.74
C ALA A 28 -1.21 7.05 21.71
N VAL A 29 -0.76 7.68 20.61
CA VAL A 29 -0.76 9.15 20.45
C VAL A 29 -1.87 9.67 19.54
N LEU A 30 -2.68 8.77 18.95
CA LEU A 30 -3.85 9.19 18.18
C LEU A 30 -4.91 9.79 19.12
N ALA A 31 -5.53 10.88 18.69
CA ALA A 31 -6.73 11.39 19.34
C ALA A 31 -7.85 10.33 19.29
N PRO A 32 -8.86 10.40 20.18
CA PRO A 32 -10.05 9.56 20.06
C PRO A 32 -10.67 9.66 18.67
N GLY A 33 -10.88 8.52 17.99
CA GLY A 33 -11.36 8.47 16.60
C GLY A 33 -10.32 8.82 15.53
N GLY A 34 -9.07 9.04 15.92
CA GLY A 34 -7.94 9.27 15.03
C GLY A 34 -7.66 8.06 14.14
N SER A 35 -7.16 8.30 12.93
CA SER A 35 -6.84 7.24 11.97
C SER A 35 -5.38 7.30 11.55
N LEU A 36 -4.76 6.13 11.37
CA LEU A 36 -3.44 5.96 10.76
C LEU A 36 -3.61 5.43 9.32
N PHE A 37 -2.82 5.96 8.40
CA PHE A 37 -2.77 5.51 7.00
C PHE A 37 -1.39 4.89 6.71
N LEU A 38 -1.36 3.59 6.47
CA LEU A 38 -0.13 2.83 6.21
C LEU A 38 0.01 2.51 4.73
N ASN A 39 0.91 3.16 4.00
CA ASN A 39 1.19 2.82 2.60
C ASN A 39 2.31 1.77 2.53
N VAL A 40 1.96 0.55 2.11
CA VAL A 40 2.88 -0.58 2.02
C VAL A 40 3.03 -1.02 0.57
N GLY A 41 4.28 -1.13 0.11
CA GLY A 41 4.59 -1.70 -1.19
C GLY A 41 4.83 -3.20 -1.09
N ALA A 42 4.30 -3.96 -2.05
CA ALA A 42 4.64 -5.36 -2.26
C ALA A 42 5.47 -5.51 -3.53
N LYS A 43 6.46 -6.42 -3.51
CA LYS A 43 7.16 -6.87 -4.71
C LYS A 43 6.33 -8.02 -5.31
N PRO A 44 6.26 -8.20 -6.65
CA PRO A 44 5.49 -9.30 -7.24
C PRO A 44 5.91 -10.70 -6.76
N THR A 45 7.19 -10.87 -6.42
CA THR A 45 7.76 -12.11 -5.86
C THR A 45 7.39 -12.34 -4.40
N ASP A 46 6.75 -11.37 -3.75
CA ASP A 46 6.45 -11.36 -2.33
C ASP A 46 5.12 -10.59 -2.07
N PRO A 47 3.99 -11.19 -2.49
CA PRO A 47 2.69 -10.53 -2.49
C PRO A 47 2.08 -10.39 -1.09
N TRP A 48 2.58 -11.13 -0.10
CA TRP A 48 2.01 -11.19 1.25
C TRP A 48 2.46 -10.05 2.15
N THR A 49 3.52 -9.32 1.80
CA THR A 49 4.11 -8.27 2.65
C THR A 49 3.14 -7.24 3.17
N ALA A 50 2.22 -6.77 2.32
CA ALA A 50 1.20 -5.82 2.75
C ALA A 50 0.24 -6.41 3.79
N LEU A 51 -0.18 -7.67 3.61
CA LEU A 51 -1.05 -8.37 4.54
C LEU A 51 -0.33 -8.70 5.84
N ASP A 52 0.94 -9.07 5.79
CA ASP A 52 1.75 -9.31 6.98
C ASP A 52 1.89 -8.05 7.84
N VAL A 53 2.14 -6.90 7.20
CA VAL A 53 2.16 -5.60 7.87
C VAL A 53 0.79 -5.27 8.49
N ALA A 54 -0.31 -5.61 7.78
CA ALA A 54 -1.66 -5.47 8.33
C ALA A 54 -1.85 -6.29 9.60
N GLN A 55 -1.37 -7.53 9.58
CA GLN A 55 -1.47 -8.46 10.70
C GLN A 55 -0.60 -8.01 11.89
N ALA A 56 0.57 -7.41 11.64
CA ALA A 56 1.39 -6.80 12.67
C ALA A 56 0.72 -5.57 13.32
N ALA A 57 -0.09 -4.81 12.56
CA ALA A 57 -0.84 -3.66 13.06
C ALA A 57 -2.14 -4.03 13.79
N ARG A 58 -2.73 -5.18 13.46
CA ARG A 58 -4.05 -5.65 13.95
C ARG A 58 -4.22 -5.64 15.48
N PRO A 59 -3.22 -5.95 16.32
CA PRO A 59 -3.38 -5.90 17.78
C PRO A 59 -3.54 -4.47 18.34
N HIS A 60 -3.27 -3.43 17.54
CA HIS A 60 -3.18 -2.05 18.00
C HIS A 60 -4.19 -1.11 17.34
N LEU A 61 -4.69 -1.45 16.16
CA LEU A 61 -5.62 -0.62 15.40
C LEU A 61 -6.65 -1.49 14.66
N GLN A 62 -7.84 -0.96 14.42
CA GLN A 62 -8.87 -1.66 13.65
C GLN A 62 -8.78 -1.32 12.16
N LEU A 63 -8.58 -2.33 11.31
CA LEU A 63 -8.60 -2.16 9.85
C LEU A 63 -9.96 -1.64 9.37
N GLN A 64 -9.98 -0.43 8.83
CA GLN A 64 -11.15 0.17 8.23
C GLN A 64 -11.20 0.00 6.73
N ASN A 65 -10.07 0.14 6.04
CA ASN A 65 -10.03 0.08 4.57
C ASN A 65 -8.71 -0.52 4.11
N THR A 66 -8.78 -1.31 3.06
CA THR A 66 -7.64 -1.64 2.20
C THR A 66 -7.81 -0.83 0.92
N ILE A 67 -6.90 0.11 0.70
CA ILE A 67 -6.92 0.97 -0.50
C ILE A 67 -5.75 0.53 -1.37
N HIS A 68 -6.06 -0.03 -2.53
CA HIS A 68 -5.02 -0.30 -3.52
C HIS A 68 -4.70 0.99 -4.26
N TRP A 69 -3.46 1.48 -4.15
CA TRP A 69 -2.99 2.61 -4.95
C TRP A 69 -2.24 2.11 -6.17
N ILE A 70 -2.86 2.41 -7.30
CA ILE A 70 -2.47 1.95 -8.62
C ILE A 70 -2.05 3.11 -9.47
N LYS A 71 -0.84 3.00 -9.97
CA LYS A 71 -0.35 3.93 -10.98
C LYS A 71 -0.73 3.35 -12.33
N SER A 72 -1.74 3.92 -12.97
CA SER A 72 -1.91 3.75 -14.40
C SER A 72 -0.66 4.30 -15.09
N ILE A 73 -0.05 3.50 -15.95
CA ILE A 73 0.92 3.98 -16.92
C ILE A 73 0.11 4.05 -18.21
N ALA A 74 -0.23 5.26 -18.64
CA ALA A 74 -0.67 5.50 -20.00
C ALA A 74 0.60 5.72 -20.82
N ILE A 75 0.87 4.85 -21.78
CA ILE A 75 1.95 5.06 -22.74
C ILE A 75 1.28 5.59 -23.99
N GLU A 76 1.39 6.91 -24.20
CA GLU A 76 1.01 7.52 -25.47
C GLU A 76 1.94 7.00 -26.57
N LYS A 77 1.37 6.59 -27.70
CA LYS A 77 2.14 6.12 -28.86
C LYS A 77 3.18 7.15 -29.30
N ALA A 78 2.85 8.44 -29.20
CA ALA A 78 3.76 9.53 -29.55
C ALA A 78 5.03 9.60 -28.66
N LEU A 79 4.94 9.10 -27.43
CA LEU A 79 6.03 9.09 -26.45
C LEU A 79 6.74 7.72 -26.38
N ALA A 80 6.17 6.69 -26.99
CA ALA A 80 6.78 5.39 -27.13
C ALA A 80 7.78 5.41 -28.28
N GLY A 81 9.08 5.25 -27.99
CA GLY A 81 10.10 5.18 -29.04
C GLY A 81 9.75 4.12 -30.10
N SER A 82 10.16 4.32 -31.35
CA SER A 82 9.77 3.49 -32.52
C SER A 82 10.01 1.97 -32.40
N ARG A 83 10.74 1.53 -31.37
CA ARG A 83 10.94 0.12 -30.99
C ARG A 83 9.81 -0.48 -30.14
N ALA A 84 8.86 0.31 -29.65
CA ALA A 84 7.82 -0.14 -28.73
C ALA A 84 6.65 -0.88 -29.41
N GLY A 85 6.51 -0.79 -30.74
CA GLY A 85 5.53 -1.56 -31.50
C GLY A 85 4.06 -1.28 -31.15
N LEU A 86 3.74 -0.14 -30.54
CA LEU A 86 2.37 0.22 -30.17
C LEU A 86 1.58 0.68 -31.40
N GLU A 87 0.49 -0.03 -31.74
CA GLU A 87 -0.44 0.38 -32.80
C GLU A 87 -1.35 1.53 -32.35
N GLU A 88 -1.74 1.53 -31.07
CA GLU A 88 -2.59 2.53 -30.39
C GLU A 88 -2.09 2.82 -28.95
N ASP A 89 -2.67 3.83 -28.30
CA ASP A 89 -2.34 4.18 -26.91
C ASP A 89 -2.72 3.04 -25.95
N LEU A 90 -1.82 2.69 -25.04
CA LEU A 90 -2.04 1.61 -24.08
C LEU A 90 -2.46 2.17 -22.72
N ALA A 91 -3.71 1.91 -22.32
CA ALA A 91 -4.24 2.20 -20.99
C ALA A 91 -4.77 0.93 -20.32
N VAL A 92 -4.29 0.61 -19.10
CA VAL A 92 -4.67 -0.61 -18.36
C VAL A 92 -5.13 -0.24 -16.94
N GLY A 93 -6.42 -0.45 -16.63
CA GLY A 93 -7.00 -0.34 -15.28
C GLY A 93 -8.53 -0.18 -15.28
N HIS A 94 -9.27 -1.08 -14.60
CA HIS A 94 -10.73 -1.02 -14.43
C HIS A 94 -11.12 -0.74 -12.97
N TYR A 95 -12.22 -0.01 -12.77
CA TYR A 95 -12.74 0.47 -11.48
C TYR A 95 -14.05 -0.25 -11.08
N LYS A 96 -14.21 -0.59 -9.79
CA LYS A 96 -15.49 -1.03 -9.21
C LYS A 96 -15.94 -0.08 -8.09
N PRO A 97 -17.08 0.61 -8.22
CA PRO A 97 -17.59 1.48 -7.17
C PRO A 97 -18.19 0.68 -6.00
N ILE A 98 -17.73 0.97 -4.79
CA ILE A 98 -18.40 0.60 -3.52
C ILE A 98 -19.13 1.83 -3.00
N ASN A 99 -20.43 1.72 -2.72
CA ASN A 99 -21.27 2.82 -2.25
C ASN A 99 -21.44 2.74 -0.73
N SER A 100 -20.42 3.19 0.03
CA SER A 100 -20.45 3.20 1.50
C SER A 100 -19.91 4.52 2.05
N ARG A 101 -20.56 5.06 3.09
CA ARG A 101 -20.05 6.21 3.86
C ARG A 101 -18.88 5.84 4.79
N ARG A 102 -18.63 4.54 4.98
CA ARG A 102 -17.58 3.99 5.86
C ARG A 102 -16.31 3.59 5.11
N TYR A 103 -16.41 3.29 3.82
CA TYR A 103 -15.30 2.77 3.01
C TYR A 103 -14.93 3.70 1.84
N LEU A 104 -13.64 3.80 1.53
CA LEU A 104 -13.14 4.55 0.38
C LEU A 104 -13.33 3.75 -0.91
N ARG A 105 -13.48 4.43 -2.06
CA ARG A 105 -13.68 3.78 -3.37
C ARG A 105 -12.44 2.97 -3.78
N GLU A 106 -12.66 1.78 -4.35
CA GLU A 106 -11.61 0.83 -4.75
C GLU A 106 -10.94 1.24 -6.08
N ALA A 107 -9.65 0.99 -6.26
CA ALA A 107 -8.96 1.10 -7.56
C ALA A 107 -8.11 -0.18 -7.78
N VAL A 108 -7.93 -0.70 -9.02
CA VAL A 108 -7.07 -1.89 -9.34
C VAL A 108 -6.06 -1.66 -10.50
N ALA A 109 -4.78 -2.08 -10.31
CA ALA A 109 -3.61 -2.32 -11.22
C ALA A 109 -2.17 -1.95 -10.66
N ARG A 110 -1.47 -2.93 -10.08
CA ARG A 110 -0.13 -2.87 -9.41
C ARG A 110 -0.15 -2.31 -7.96
N THR A 111 -0.04 -3.23 -7.00
CA THR A 111 -0.53 -3.15 -5.62
C THR A 111 0.41 -2.41 -4.67
N ARG A 112 -0.02 -1.24 -4.19
CA ARG A 112 0.35 -0.71 -2.88
C ARG A 112 -0.89 -0.72 -2.01
N ASP A 113 -0.81 -1.35 -0.85
CA ASP A 113 -1.95 -1.46 0.05
C ASP A 113 -1.85 -0.37 1.10
N ALA A 114 -2.91 0.41 1.17
CA ALA A 114 -3.10 1.42 2.19
C ALA A 114 -4.09 0.92 3.23
N ILE A 115 -3.62 0.75 4.46
CA ILE A 115 -4.46 0.38 5.59
C ILE A 115 -4.86 1.67 6.30
N ARG A 116 -6.15 2.00 6.22
CA ARG A 116 -6.72 2.98 7.16
C ARG A 116 -7.13 2.22 8.40
N ALA A 117 -6.62 2.61 9.56
CA ALA A 117 -7.00 1.98 10.81
C ALA A 117 -7.28 3.01 11.91
N THR A 118 -8.23 2.72 12.80
CA THR A 118 -8.71 3.66 13.84
C THR A 118 -8.47 3.08 15.22
N ALA A 119 -8.16 3.96 16.17
CA ALA A 119 -8.05 3.66 17.60
C ALA A 119 -9.42 3.44 18.23
#